data_AF-A0A954IAP9-F1
#
_entry.id   AF-A0A954IAP9-F1
#
_cell.length_a   1.000
_cell.length_b   1.000
_cell.length_c   1.000
_cell.angle_alpha   90.00
_cell.angle_beta   90.00
_cell.angle_gamma   90.00
#
_symmetry.space_group_name_H-M   'P 1'
#
loop_
_entity.id
_entity.type
_entity.pdbx_description
1 polymer ?
#
loop_
_entity_poly.entity_id
_entity_poly.type
_entity_poly.pdbx_seq_one_letter_code
_entity_poly.pdbx_strand_id
1 'polypeptide(L)'
;MKSSLLHVIRVSLFVAVIGAIHLRQQQLVRPAESVDTDWVPLLPRIAQCDGFQDVTEAISADGVTRLQNAAGETLGTALRTSPQTDSIIGFSGPTDAVLLFDHNDQLRAVEILSSGDTPEHVEQVLRDPAFLTGMYGQTQDALLQSERIDAVSGATLTSLAILESIQRRIASHLMQQHDDITLPSLPQSLRFREPPTRQALQHLFPAAHDAVRDEQRAQVWHVREETGERIGTIIRSSPASDSTIGYQGPSDILIAVNSHPVTEETVVQGVAFDRTYDNEPYTDYVRDDRSFRRLFRERSLISLADPDPELPPVEGVSGATMTSQAMATAIAVAARETLQAEVQLRRQQDAQQRTAGLQDAAQQWEQNRQARTWSALLTLRSASTICLTLLGILIGVTHLRGQRRVRTFLQGTVIVWLGLVNGDMVSQAQLLGWAQHGVPWQSGVGLVCLTGAAVLLPVVSGRNVYCSHLCPHGAVQQLVRRRIRWQFHPSHALTRLLKCIPGLLLLWVASAGIFGLAVRAVAIEPFDAWLWRTAGLATITIAIVGLTASLFVPMAYCRFGCPTGGLLEFLRRNSGTRISPSDIAAGLLALIGLIAVMTGA
;
A
#
# COMPACT_ATOMS: atom_id res chain seq x y z
N MET A 1 8.49 -23.05 43.55
CA MET A 1 7.90 -23.59 42.30
C MET A 1 8.76 -24.76 41.83
N LYS A 2 8.19 -25.92 41.46
CA LYS A 2 8.98 -27.04 40.90
C LYS A 2 9.61 -26.59 39.58
N SER A 3 10.88 -26.94 39.34
CA SER A 3 11.60 -26.54 38.11
C SER A 3 10.86 -26.93 36.82
N SER A 4 10.06 -28.00 36.86
CA SER A 4 9.22 -28.44 35.75
C SER A 4 8.04 -27.51 35.48
N LEU A 5 7.44 -26.93 36.52
CA LEU A 5 6.28 -26.04 36.39
C LEU A 5 6.67 -24.71 35.71
N LEU A 6 7.81 -24.12 36.12
CA LEU A 6 8.32 -22.89 35.48
C LEU A 6 8.67 -23.12 34.02
N HIS A 7 9.22 -24.29 33.68
CA HIS A 7 9.54 -24.63 32.31
C HIS A 7 8.28 -24.77 31.43
N VAL A 8 7.22 -25.40 31.94
CA VAL A 8 5.92 -25.46 31.24
C VAL A 8 5.39 -24.06 30.99
N ILE A 9 5.44 -23.17 31.99
CA ILE A 9 5.02 -21.76 31.84
C ILE A 9 5.80 -21.06 30.73
N ARG A 10 7.13 -21.19 30.68
CA ARG A 10 7.98 -20.59 29.63
C ARG A 10 7.60 -21.05 28.22
N VAL A 11 7.34 -22.35 28.06
CA VAL A 11 6.90 -22.92 26.78
C VAL A 11 5.51 -22.42 26.41
N SER A 12 4.57 -22.38 27.36
CA SER A 12 3.22 -21.85 27.14
C SER A 12 3.24 -20.37 26.73
N LEU A 13 4.07 -19.55 27.38
CA LEU A 13 4.24 -18.13 27.03
C LEU A 13 4.78 -17.96 25.60
N PHE A 14 5.76 -18.77 25.21
CA PHE A 14 6.29 -18.75 23.85
C PHE A 14 5.23 -19.09 22.80
N VAL A 15 4.43 -20.15 23.04
CA VAL A 15 3.33 -20.52 22.15
C VAL A 15 2.26 -19.43 22.11
N ALA A 16 1.92 -18.82 23.24
CA ALA A 16 0.95 -17.73 23.31
C ALA A 16 1.38 -16.50 22.51
N VAL A 17 2.66 -16.10 22.60
CA VAL A 17 3.20 -14.97 21.82
C VAL A 17 3.17 -15.27 20.32
N ILE A 18 3.53 -16.49 19.89
CA ILE A 18 3.42 -16.88 18.47
C ILE A 18 1.96 -16.84 18.00
N GLY A 19 1.04 -17.39 18.79
CA GLY A 19 -0.38 -17.37 18.49
C GLY A 19 -0.93 -15.96 18.35
N ALA A 20 -0.54 -15.05 19.26
CA ALA A 20 -0.93 -13.64 19.20
C ALA A 20 -0.43 -12.96 17.93
N ILE A 21 0.85 -13.14 17.56
CA ILE A 21 1.41 -12.60 16.31
C ILE A 21 0.66 -13.13 15.09
N HIS A 22 0.37 -14.44 15.05
CA HIS A 22 -0.33 -15.07 13.94
C HIS A 22 -1.76 -14.51 13.75
N LEU A 23 -2.53 -14.48 14.84
CA LEU A 23 -3.90 -13.98 14.82
C LEU A 23 -3.96 -12.49 14.47
N ARG A 24 -3.00 -11.70 14.98
CA ARG A 24 -2.93 -10.27 14.71
C ARG A 24 -2.51 -9.96 13.27
N GLN A 25 -1.60 -10.73 12.70
CA GLN A 25 -1.27 -10.62 11.28
C GLN A 25 -2.49 -10.91 10.40
N GLN A 26 -3.31 -11.90 10.75
CA GLN A 26 -4.55 -12.18 10.03
C GLN A 26 -5.56 -11.02 10.10
N GLN A 27 -5.58 -10.26 11.21
CA GLN A 27 -6.40 -9.04 11.32
C GLN A 27 -5.86 -7.88 10.48
N LEU A 28 -4.55 -7.72 10.39
CA LEU A 28 -3.87 -6.59 9.71
C LEU A 28 -3.84 -6.71 8.17
N VAL A 29 -4.00 -7.90 7.61
CA VAL A 29 -3.96 -8.16 6.15
C VAL A 29 -5.32 -7.89 5.47
N ARG A 30 -6.24 -7.16 6.12
CA ARG A 30 -7.38 -6.57 5.42
C ARG A 30 -6.89 -5.48 4.44
N PRO A 31 -7.45 -5.37 3.22
CA PRO A 31 -7.08 -4.34 2.26
C PRO A 31 -7.15 -2.94 2.88
N ALA A 32 -6.25 -2.06 2.44
CA ALA A 32 -5.98 -0.77 3.03
C ALA A 32 -7.17 0.20 3.03
N GLU A 33 -7.54 0.69 4.22
CA GLU A 33 -8.38 1.86 4.50
C GLU A 33 -8.01 2.30 5.92
N SER A 34 -7.69 3.55 6.26
CA SER A 34 -8.18 4.83 5.81
C SER A 34 -7.08 5.90 5.99
N VAL A 35 -7.10 6.92 5.14
CA VAL A 35 -6.47 8.21 5.48
C VAL A 35 -7.38 8.85 6.52
N ASP A 36 -7.05 8.69 7.80
CA ASP A 36 -7.77 9.39 8.87
C ASP A 36 -7.08 10.70 9.22
N THR A 37 -7.78 11.73 8.80
CA THR A 37 -7.69 13.10 9.25
C THR A 37 -7.97 13.19 10.75
N ASP A 38 -7.19 13.99 11.49
CA ASP A 38 -7.45 14.27 12.90
C ASP A 38 -8.81 15.01 13.05
N TRP A 39 -9.80 14.34 13.62
CA TRP A 39 -11.16 14.85 13.81
C TRP A 39 -11.33 15.65 15.11
N VAL A 40 -10.40 15.51 16.05
CA VAL A 40 -10.47 16.17 17.37
C VAL A 40 -10.59 17.69 17.25
N PRO A 41 -9.83 18.38 16.36
CA PRO A 41 -9.97 19.83 16.16
C PRO A 41 -11.32 20.25 15.56
N LEU A 42 -12.05 19.32 14.93
CA LEU A 42 -13.32 19.58 14.24
C LEU A 42 -14.53 19.37 15.14
N LEU A 43 -14.40 18.61 16.24
CA LEU A 43 -15.48 18.34 17.18
C LEU A 43 -16.22 19.61 17.66
N PRO A 44 -15.55 20.74 18.00
CA PRO A 44 -16.27 21.95 18.43
C PRO A 44 -17.12 22.60 17.33
N ARG A 45 -16.78 22.38 16.05
CA ARG A 45 -17.55 22.85 14.90
C ARG A 45 -18.72 21.92 14.62
N ILE A 46 -18.47 20.61 14.60
CA ILE A 46 -19.49 19.56 14.45
C ILE A 46 -20.58 19.69 15.53
N ALA A 47 -20.19 20.01 16.78
CA ALA A 47 -21.13 20.22 17.89
C ALA A 47 -22.09 21.40 17.69
N GLN A 48 -21.85 22.28 16.73
CA GLN A 48 -22.76 23.39 16.39
C GLN A 48 -23.82 22.99 15.36
N CYS A 49 -23.68 21.81 14.74
CA CYS A 49 -24.61 21.31 13.75
C CYS A 49 -25.82 20.63 14.39
N ASP A 50 -26.98 20.79 13.76
CA ASP A 50 -28.22 20.19 14.23
C ASP A 50 -28.13 18.66 14.26
N GLY A 51 -28.41 18.06 15.42
CA GLY A 51 -28.36 16.61 15.64
C GLY A 51 -27.03 16.11 16.19
N PHE A 52 -26.03 16.98 16.37
CA PHE A 52 -24.69 16.60 16.84
C PHE A 52 -24.22 17.40 18.08
N GLN A 53 -25.11 18.10 18.77
CA GLN A 53 -24.73 18.98 19.90
C GLN A 53 -24.03 18.26 21.04
N ASP A 54 -24.36 16.99 21.25
CA ASP A 54 -23.79 16.15 22.31
C ASP A 54 -22.54 15.37 21.87
N VAL A 55 -21.99 15.64 20.68
CA VAL A 55 -20.79 14.95 20.20
C VAL A 55 -19.58 15.27 21.07
N THR A 56 -18.90 14.22 21.51
CA THR A 56 -17.68 14.32 22.32
C THR A 56 -16.50 13.58 21.74
N GLU A 57 -16.76 12.62 20.85
CA GLU A 57 -15.72 11.77 20.26
C GLU A 57 -16.03 11.47 18.78
N ALA A 58 -14.96 11.35 17.99
CA ALA A 58 -15.01 10.92 16.60
C ALA A 58 -14.09 9.70 16.46
N ILE A 59 -14.68 8.54 16.21
CA ILE A 59 -13.96 7.28 16.13
C ILE A 59 -13.95 6.85 14.66
N SER A 60 -12.77 6.87 14.06
CA SER A 60 -12.64 6.42 12.70
C SER A 60 -12.20 4.96 12.60
N ALA A 61 -12.94 4.19 11.82
CA ALA A 61 -12.66 2.80 11.52
C ALA A 61 -13.18 2.50 10.10
N ASP A 62 -12.44 1.69 9.33
CA ASP A 62 -12.87 1.20 8.01
C ASP A 62 -13.26 2.34 7.03
N GLY A 63 -12.54 3.48 7.03
CA GLY A 63 -12.85 4.61 6.14
C GLY A 63 -14.03 5.49 6.54
N VAL A 64 -14.58 5.26 7.75
CA VAL A 64 -15.78 5.92 8.28
C VAL A 64 -15.49 6.52 9.65
N THR A 65 -15.89 7.77 9.85
CA THR A 65 -15.81 8.40 11.16
C THR A 65 -17.18 8.33 11.84
N ARG A 66 -17.29 7.58 12.93
CA ARG A 66 -18.51 7.53 13.75
C ARG A 66 -18.44 8.64 14.80
N LEU A 67 -19.50 9.43 14.90
CA LEU A 67 -19.63 10.50 15.88
C LEU A 67 -20.39 10.01 17.11
N GLN A 68 -19.81 10.14 18.30
CA GLN A 68 -20.36 9.60 19.53
C GLN A 68 -20.51 10.66 20.63
N ASN A 69 -21.53 10.47 21.47
CA ASN A 69 -21.71 11.25 22.68
C ASN A 69 -20.90 10.70 23.86
N ALA A 70 -20.93 11.40 25.00
CA ALA A 70 -20.19 11.00 26.20
C ALA A 70 -20.61 9.64 26.79
N ALA A 71 -21.78 9.13 26.41
CA ALA A 71 -22.28 7.82 26.80
C ALA A 71 -21.84 6.69 25.84
N GLY A 72 -21.12 7.01 24.76
CA GLY A 72 -20.70 6.07 23.72
C GLY A 72 -21.79 5.73 22.70
N GLU A 73 -22.91 6.47 22.70
CA GLU A 73 -23.97 6.29 21.72
C GLU A 73 -23.58 6.96 20.41
N THR A 74 -23.80 6.27 19.29
CA THR A 74 -23.48 6.81 17.96
C THR A 74 -24.59 7.74 17.50
N LEU A 75 -24.27 9.02 17.33
CA LEU A 75 -25.16 10.06 16.83
C LEU A 75 -25.29 10.00 15.30
N GLY A 76 -24.22 9.57 14.63
CA GLY A 76 -24.16 9.49 13.17
C GLY A 76 -22.75 9.21 12.64
N THR A 77 -22.54 9.49 11.35
CA THR A 77 -21.25 9.34 10.67
C THR A 77 -20.79 10.67 10.05
N ALA A 78 -19.48 10.79 9.87
CA ALA A 78 -18.85 11.92 9.21
C ALA A 78 -17.96 11.42 8.06
N LEU A 79 -18.03 12.11 6.92
CA LEU A 79 -17.14 11.92 5.77
C LEU A 79 -16.44 13.24 5.45
N ARG A 80 -15.14 13.21 5.17
CA ARG A 80 -14.39 14.37 4.67
C ARG A 80 -14.05 14.19 3.21
N THR A 81 -14.20 15.24 2.40
CA THR A 81 -13.94 15.19 0.95
C THR A 81 -12.43 15.18 0.62
N SER A 82 -11.63 15.93 1.37
CA SER A 82 -10.17 15.96 1.23
C SER A 82 -9.49 14.78 1.96
N PRO A 83 -8.41 14.18 1.42
CA PRO A 83 -7.72 14.56 0.17
C PRO A 83 -8.27 13.87 -1.09
N GLN A 84 -9.25 12.98 -0.97
CA GLN A 84 -9.67 12.09 -2.06
C GLN A 84 -10.25 12.85 -3.26
N THR A 85 -10.85 14.01 -3.05
CA THR A 85 -11.48 14.81 -4.11
C THR A 85 -10.76 16.13 -4.40
N ASP A 86 -9.52 16.31 -3.94
CA ASP A 86 -8.76 17.56 -4.12
C ASP A 86 -8.44 17.87 -5.59
N SER A 87 -8.57 16.88 -6.48
CA SER A 87 -8.44 17.06 -7.93
C SER A 87 -9.66 17.75 -8.56
N ILE A 88 -10.79 17.83 -7.86
CA ILE A 88 -12.01 18.52 -8.32
C ILE A 88 -11.90 20.00 -7.96
N ILE A 89 -11.62 20.82 -8.96
CA ILE A 89 -11.40 22.26 -8.80
C ILE A 89 -12.69 23.02 -9.12
N GLY A 90 -13.10 23.93 -8.23
CA GLY A 90 -14.21 24.86 -8.45
C GLY A 90 -13.85 25.98 -9.42
N PHE A 91 -14.13 27.22 -9.02
CA PHE A 91 -13.73 28.40 -9.79
C PHE A 91 -12.21 28.66 -9.73
N SER A 92 -11.56 28.38 -8.59
CA SER A 92 -10.15 28.67 -8.34
C SER A 92 -9.42 27.57 -7.55
N GLY A 93 -10.11 26.71 -6.81
CA GLY A 93 -9.46 25.65 -6.04
C GLY A 93 -10.39 24.55 -5.54
N PRO A 94 -9.85 23.51 -4.89
CA PRO A 94 -10.66 22.45 -4.31
C PRO A 94 -11.38 22.93 -3.04
N THR A 95 -12.45 22.23 -2.67
CA THR A 95 -13.20 22.49 -1.44
C THR A 95 -13.15 21.28 -0.51
N ASP A 96 -12.65 21.51 0.70
CA ASP A 96 -12.59 20.54 1.77
C ASP A 96 -13.82 20.71 2.68
N ALA A 97 -14.69 19.70 2.64
CA ALA A 97 -15.97 19.70 3.33
C ALA A 97 -16.11 18.45 4.20
N VAL A 98 -16.77 18.63 5.35
CA VAL A 98 -17.23 17.56 6.22
C VAL A 98 -18.73 17.38 6.02
N LEU A 99 -19.12 16.14 5.73
CA LEU A 99 -20.48 15.71 5.53
C LEU A 99 -20.92 14.95 6.79
N LEU A 100 -22.01 15.39 7.40
CA LEU A 100 -22.53 14.80 8.63
C LEU A 100 -23.85 14.08 8.34
N PHE A 101 -23.88 12.78 8.54
CA PHE A 101 -25.05 11.92 8.37
C PHE A 101 -25.55 11.45 9.73
N ASP A 102 -26.86 11.44 9.93
CA ASP A 102 -27.45 10.91 11.16
C ASP A 102 -27.51 9.37 11.18
N HIS A 103 -28.08 8.80 12.24
CA HIS A 103 -28.29 7.36 12.38
C HIS A 103 -29.20 6.72 11.31
N ASN A 104 -30.00 7.52 10.58
CA ASN A 104 -30.83 7.06 9.46
C ASN A 104 -30.16 7.28 8.11
N ASP A 105 -28.84 7.54 8.10
CA ASP A 105 -28.04 7.85 6.92
C ASP A 105 -28.44 9.16 6.23
N GLN A 106 -29.20 10.04 6.88
CA GLN A 106 -29.63 11.30 6.26
C GLN A 106 -28.60 12.40 6.45
N LEU A 107 -28.24 13.10 5.38
CA LEU A 107 -27.34 14.25 5.45
C LEU A 107 -27.99 15.38 6.24
N ARG A 108 -27.37 15.77 7.35
CA ARG A 108 -27.84 16.83 8.25
C ARG A 108 -27.06 18.12 8.11
N ALA A 109 -25.78 18.04 7.79
CA ALA A 109 -24.95 19.23 7.62
C ALA A 109 -23.81 18.98 6.63
N VAL A 110 -23.43 20.05 5.93
CA VAL A 110 -22.20 20.15 5.15
C VAL A 110 -21.41 21.32 5.72
N GLU A 111 -20.26 21.05 6.30
CA GLU A 111 -19.39 22.07 6.86
C GLU A 111 -18.11 22.23 6.03
N ILE A 112 -17.91 23.42 5.47
CA ILE A 112 -16.71 23.74 4.71
C ILE A 112 -15.57 24.07 5.66
N LEU A 113 -14.52 23.25 5.66
CA LEU A 113 -13.32 23.47 6.47
C LEU A 113 -12.40 24.51 5.84
N SER A 114 -12.19 24.36 4.54
CA SER A 114 -11.43 25.28 3.71
C SER A 114 -11.85 25.16 2.25
N SER A 115 -11.65 26.23 1.48
CA SER A 115 -11.86 26.20 0.03
C SER A 115 -10.80 27.07 -0.63
N GLY A 116 -10.30 26.62 -1.78
CA GLY A 116 -9.46 27.43 -2.67
C GLY A 116 -10.26 28.32 -3.62
N ASP A 117 -11.61 28.29 -3.57
CA ASP A 117 -12.48 29.17 -4.34
C ASP A 117 -12.61 30.57 -3.73
N THR A 118 -13.14 31.50 -4.52
CA THR A 118 -13.50 32.84 -4.08
C THR A 118 -14.49 32.79 -2.91
N PRO A 119 -14.19 33.41 -1.75
CA PRO A 119 -15.04 33.34 -0.56
C PRO A 119 -16.51 33.71 -0.81
N GLU A 120 -16.75 34.72 -1.65
CA GLU A 120 -18.09 35.18 -2.01
C GLU A 120 -18.88 34.11 -2.78
N HIS A 121 -18.24 33.35 -3.68
CA HIS A 121 -18.89 32.25 -4.39
C HIS A 121 -19.23 31.12 -3.43
N VAL A 122 -18.32 30.76 -2.52
CA VAL A 122 -18.56 29.72 -1.50
C VAL A 122 -19.72 30.14 -0.59
N GLU A 123 -19.72 31.38 -0.12
CA GLU A 123 -20.79 31.92 0.72
C GLU A 123 -22.13 31.96 -0.02
N GLN A 124 -22.13 32.29 -1.31
CA GLN A 124 -23.33 32.27 -2.13
C GLN A 124 -23.89 30.85 -2.27
N VAL A 125 -23.05 29.83 -2.44
CA VAL A 125 -23.49 28.43 -2.45
C VAL A 125 -24.09 28.02 -1.11
N LEU A 126 -23.45 28.39 0.00
CA LEU A 126 -23.92 28.06 1.35
C LEU A 126 -25.19 28.82 1.76
N ARG A 127 -25.46 29.97 1.17
CA ARG A 127 -26.68 30.76 1.40
C ARG A 127 -27.83 30.37 0.47
N ASP A 128 -27.58 29.60 -0.59
CA ASP A 128 -28.61 29.16 -1.51
C ASP A 128 -29.50 28.07 -0.87
N PRO A 129 -30.77 28.37 -0.56
CA PRO A 129 -31.62 27.41 0.13
C PRO A 129 -31.97 26.22 -0.75
N ALA A 130 -32.05 26.39 -2.07
CA ALA A 130 -32.43 25.32 -2.99
C ALA A 130 -31.30 24.29 -3.13
N PHE A 131 -30.04 24.75 -3.18
CA PHE A 131 -28.87 23.89 -3.23
C PHE A 131 -28.75 23.01 -1.97
N LEU A 132 -28.83 23.62 -0.77
CA LEU A 132 -28.72 22.87 0.48
C LEU A 132 -29.97 22.03 0.79
N THR A 133 -31.18 22.55 0.56
CA THR A 133 -32.42 21.76 0.73
C THR A 133 -32.49 20.60 -0.26
N GLY A 134 -31.85 20.75 -1.43
CA GLY A 134 -31.67 19.68 -2.40
C GLY A 134 -30.77 18.54 -1.91
N MET A 135 -29.99 18.72 -0.83
CA MET A 135 -29.11 17.70 -0.26
C MET A 135 -29.53 17.25 1.16
N TYR A 136 -29.98 18.17 1.99
CA TYR A 136 -30.34 17.87 3.39
C TYR A 136 -31.56 16.94 3.48
N GLY A 137 -31.45 15.97 4.38
CA GLY A 137 -32.44 14.91 4.57
C GLY A 137 -32.36 13.76 3.55
N GLN A 138 -31.51 13.86 2.53
CA GLN A 138 -31.27 12.75 1.60
C GLN A 138 -30.29 11.74 2.18
N THR A 139 -30.49 10.47 1.86
CA THR A 139 -29.54 9.40 2.19
C THR A 139 -28.32 9.43 1.27
N GLN A 140 -27.26 8.72 1.62
CA GLN A 140 -26.07 8.60 0.78
C GLN A 140 -26.43 8.06 -0.63
N ASP A 141 -27.24 7.01 -0.69
CA ASP A 141 -27.72 6.45 -1.97
C ASP A 141 -28.54 7.45 -2.80
N ALA A 142 -29.40 8.24 -2.14
CA ALA A 142 -30.22 9.24 -2.81
C ALA A 142 -29.36 10.38 -3.39
N LEU A 143 -28.31 10.81 -2.67
CA LEU A 143 -27.37 11.84 -3.14
C LEU A 143 -26.57 11.39 -4.37
N LEU A 144 -26.25 10.09 -4.48
CA LEU A 144 -25.60 9.53 -5.67
C LEU A 144 -26.52 9.47 -6.89
N GLN A 145 -27.82 9.36 -6.68
CA GLN A 145 -28.83 9.28 -7.74
C GLN A 145 -29.48 10.64 -8.07
N SER A 146 -29.19 11.67 -7.26
CA SER A 146 -29.84 12.96 -7.39
C SER A 146 -29.28 13.74 -8.59
N GLU A 147 -30.00 13.66 -9.71
CA GLU A 147 -29.78 14.53 -10.88
C GLU A 147 -30.43 15.92 -10.69
N ARG A 148 -31.14 16.14 -9.58
CA ARG A 148 -32.06 17.27 -9.36
C ARG A 148 -31.47 18.44 -8.58
N ILE A 149 -30.20 18.39 -8.20
CA ILE A 149 -29.57 19.49 -7.48
C ILE A 149 -29.03 20.48 -8.51
N ASP A 150 -29.76 21.58 -8.68
CA ASP A 150 -29.41 22.66 -9.59
C ASP A 150 -28.16 23.39 -9.09
N ALA A 151 -27.33 23.86 -10.03
CA ALA A 151 -26.18 24.69 -9.71
C ALA A 151 -26.62 26.09 -9.27
N VAL A 152 -25.82 26.73 -8.43
CA VAL A 152 -26.11 28.08 -7.92
C VAL A 152 -25.72 29.12 -8.97
N SER A 153 -26.67 29.98 -9.35
CA SER A 153 -26.44 31.04 -10.34
C SER A 153 -25.39 32.03 -9.82
N GLY A 154 -24.34 32.30 -10.59
CA GLY A 154 -23.22 33.17 -10.16
C GLY A 154 -22.13 32.47 -9.35
N ALA A 155 -22.38 31.25 -8.86
CA ALA A 155 -21.39 30.38 -8.20
C ALA A 155 -21.45 28.96 -8.78
N THR A 156 -21.66 28.86 -10.10
CA THR A 156 -22.01 27.62 -10.79
C THR A 156 -20.87 26.60 -10.75
N LEU A 157 -19.63 27.02 -11.00
CA LEU A 157 -18.47 26.12 -10.96
C LEU A 157 -18.17 25.64 -9.54
N THR A 158 -18.26 26.54 -8.55
CA THR A 158 -18.10 26.22 -7.13
C THR A 158 -19.15 25.21 -6.65
N SER A 159 -20.44 25.45 -6.94
CA SER A 159 -21.53 24.55 -6.52
C SER A 159 -21.45 23.18 -7.19
N LEU A 160 -21.14 23.11 -8.49
CA LEU A 160 -20.94 21.84 -9.19
C LEU A 160 -19.72 21.07 -8.66
N ALA A 161 -18.62 21.74 -8.35
CA ALA A 161 -17.42 21.11 -7.77
C ALA A 161 -17.68 20.54 -6.37
N ILE A 162 -18.42 21.28 -5.53
CA ILE A 162 -18.81 20.82 -4.20
C ILE A 162 -19.71 19.58 -4.33
N LEU A 163 -20.74 19.64 -5.18
CA LEU A 163 -21.65 18.51 -5.39
C LEU A 163 -20.93 17.28 -5.94
N GLU A 164 -20.03 17.47 -6.92
CA GLU A 164 -19.23 16.39 -7.49
C GLU A 164 -18.29 15.77 -6.45
N SER A 165 -17.66 16.60 -5.60
CA SER A 165 -16.81 16.13 -4.50
C SER A 165 -17.61 15.30 -3.50
N ILE A 166 -18.82 15.75 -3.14
CA ILE A 166 -19.72 15.01 -2.26
C ILE A 166 -20.07 13.65 -2.86
N GLN A 167 -20.54 13.62 -4.10
CA GLN A 167 -20.92 12.38 -4.78
C GLN A 167 -19.76 11.41 -4.94
N ARG A 168 -18.57 11.89 -5.34
CA ARG A 168 -17.38 11.03 -5.45
C ARG A 168 -16.90 10.51 -4.09
N ARG A 169 -16.97 11.34 -3.04
CA ARG A 169 -16.58 10.90 -1.68
C ARG A 169 -17.52 9.84 -1.13
N ILE A 170 -18.83 10.00 -1.34
CA ILE A 170 -19.86 9.02 -0.96
C ILE A 170 -19.69 7.73 -1.78
N ALA A 171 -19.53 7.82 -3.09
CA ALA A 171 -19.33 6.64 -3.93
C ALA A 171 -18.07 5.86 -3.52
N SER A 172 -16.96 6.58 -3.28
CA SER A 172 -15.76 5.96 -2.71
C SER A 172 -16.09 5.29 -1.37
N HIS A 173 -16.78 5.96 -0.44
CA HIS A 173 -17.14 5.38 0.85
C HIS A 173 -17.94 4.08 0.73
N LEU A 174 -18.98 4.05 -0.11
CA LEU A 174 -19.85 2.89 -0.24
C LEU A 174 -19.13 1.69 -0.89
N MET A 175 -18.24 1.93 -1.85
CA MET A 175 -17.39 0.89 -2.45
C MET A 175 -16.41 0.28 -1.45
N GLN A 176 -15.97 1.06 -0.47
CA GLN A 176 -15.08 0.62 0.59
C GLN A 176 -15.79 -0.26 1.62
N GLN A 177 -17.06 0.04 1.91
CA GLN A 177 -17.85 -0.71 2.90
C GLN A 177 -18.44 -2.02 2.39
N HIS A 178 -18.63 -2.17 1.08
CA HIS A 178 -19.34 -3.30 0.49
C HIS A 178 -18.58 -3.88 -0.70
N ASP A 179 -18.05 -5.09 -0.55
CA ASP A 179 -17.32 -5.81 -1.61
C ASP A 179 -18.21 -6.19 -2.83
N ASP A 180 -19.54 -6.10 -2.72
CA ASP A 180 -20.52 -6.57 -3.73
C ASP A 180 -21.62 -5.53 -4.02
N ILE A 181 -21.32 -4.22 -3.90
CA ILE A 181 -22.28 -3.15 -4.21
C ILE A 181 -22.17 -2.70 -5.67
N THR A 182 -23.31 -2.67 -6.37
CA THR A 182 -23.41 -2.03 -7.69
C THR A 182 -23.90 -0.60 -7.50
N LEU A 183 -22.98 0.37 -7.55
CA LEU A 183 -23.34 1.78 -7.50
C LEU A 183 -23.92 2.26 -8.84
N PRO A 184 -24.82 3.26 -8.82
CA PRO A 184 -25.21 3.96 -10.04
C PRO A 184 -23.98 4.54 -10.73
N SER A 185 -23.95 4.47 -12.06
CA SER A 185 -22.86 5.07 -12.83
C SER A 185 -22.90 6.59 -12.66
N LEU A 186 -22.05 7.13 -11.78
CA LEU A 186 -21.90 8.57 -11.65
C LEU A 186 -21.42 9.18 -12.98
N PRO A 187 -21.94 10.35 -13.36
CA PRO A 187 -21.40 11.10 -14.49
C PRO A 187 -19.92 11.41 -14.24
N GLN A 188 -19.11 11.32 -15.30
CA GLN A 188 -17.67 11.57 -15.20
C GLN A 188 -17.32 13.04 -14.91
N SER A 189 -18.23 13.95 -15.20
CA SER A 189 -18.15 15.38 -14.92
C SER A 189 -19.55 15.92 -14.70
N LEU A 190 -19.76 16.74 -13.66
CA LEU A 190 -21.02 17.47 -13.48
C LEU A 190 -21.12 18.74 -14.33
N ARG A 191 -20.01 19.22 -14.91
CA ARG A 191 -19.95 20.40 -15.78
C ARG A 191 -20.37 20.05 -17.21
N PHE A 192 -19.89 18.92 -17.72
CA PHE A 192 -20.15 18.48 -19.10
C PHE A 192 -20.79 17.09 -19.13
N ARG A 193 -21.99 16.98 -18.54
CA ARG A 193 -22.72 15.71 -18.36
C ARG A 193 -23.24 15.12 -19.66
N GLU A 194 -23.73 16.00 -20.54
CA GLU A 194 -24.41 15.59 -21.75
C GLU A 194 -23.42 15.08 -22.81
N PRO A 195 -23.85 14.16 -23.70
CA PRO A 195 -23.07 13.77 -24.86
C PRO A 195 -22.69 14.97 -25.74
N PRO A 196 -21.61 14.87 -26.54
CA PRO A 196 -21.21 15.92 -27.46
C PRO A 196 -22.36 16.40 -28.35
N THR A 197 -22.51 17.71 -28.52
CA THR A 197 -23.61 18.24 -29.34
C THR A 197 -23.43 17.87 -30.82
N ARG A 198 -24.56 17.66 -31.52
CA ARG A 198 -24.56 17.39 -32.95
C ARG A 198 -23.82 18.48 -33.75
N GLN A 199 -23.98 19.75 -33.37
CA GLN A 199 -23.32 20.87 -34.04
C GLN A 199 -21.79 20.77 -33.94
N ALA A 200 -21.25 20.51 -32.75
CA ALA A 200 -19.82 20.34 -32.55
C ALA A 200 -19.27 19.12 -33.31
N LEU A 201 -20.03 18.02 -33.32
CA LEU A 201 -19.67 16.82 -34.09
C LEU A 201 -19.66 17.08 -35.60
N GLN A 202 -20.65 17.80 -36.13
CA GLN A 202 -20.76 18.12 -37.56
C GLN A 202 -19.64 19.02 -38.08
N HIS A 203 -19.04 19.83 -37.20
CA HIS A 203 -17.82 20.58 -37.53
C HIS A 203 -16.60 19.69 -37.79
N LEU A 204 -16.56 18.48 -37.21
CA LEU A 204 -15.49 17.51 -37.41
C LEU A 204 -15.86 16.48 -38.49
N PHE A 205 -17.10 16.01 -38.48
CA PHE A 205 -17.63 14.97 -39.36
C PHE A 205 -18.99 15.43 -39.92
N PRO A 206 -19.08 15.91 -41.17
CA PRO A 206 -20.31 16.48 -41.71
C PRO A 206 -21.57 15.59 -41.63
N ALA A 207 -21.38 14.26 -41.66
CA ALA A 207 -22.46 13.27 -41.57
C ALA A 207 -22.80 12.84 -40.12
N ALA A 208 -22.23 13.47 -39.09
CA ALA A 208 -22.46 13.07 -37.70
C ALA A 208 -23.90 13.32 -37.25
N HIS A 209 -24.48 12.29 -36.64
CA HIS A 209 -25.80 12.32 -36.00
C HIS A 209 -25.68 12.36 -34.47
N ASP A 210 -24.87 11.47 -33.90
CA ASP A 210 -24.57 11.36 -32.46
C ASP A 210 -23.16 10.80 -32.20
N ALA A 211 -22.81 10.67 -30.91
CA ALA A 211 -21.60 10.00 -30.47
C ALA A 211 -21.90 9.14 -29.23
N VAL A 212 -21.25 7.97 -29.14
CA VAL A 212 -21.32 7.08 -27.98
C VAL A 212 -19.93 6.82 -27.42
N ARG A 213 -19.85 6.86 -26.09
CA ARG A 213 -18.62 6.67 -25.35
C ARG A 213 -18.11 5.23 -25.47
N ASP A 214 -16.79 5.09 -25.54
CA ASP A 214 -16.11 3.80 -25.43
C ASP A 214 -16.28 3.22 -24.01
N GLU A 215 -16.50 1.91 -23.90
CA GLU A 215 -16.79 1.24 -22.62
C GLU A 215 -15.55 1.18 -21.70
N GLN A 216 -14.35 1.15 -22.28
CA GLN A 216 -13.09 1.00 -21.56
C GLN A 216 -12.35 2.34 -21.37
N ARG A 217 -12.68 3.34 -22.20
CA ARG A 217 -11.95 4.61 -22.28
C ARG A 217 -12.88 5.80 -22.06
N ALA A 218 -12.77 6.39 -20.87
CA ALA A 218 -13.57 7.54 -20.44
C ALA A 218 -13.64 8.70 -21.45
N GLN A 219 -12.49 9.08 -22.02
CA GLN A 219 -12.37 10.23 -22.92
C GLN A 219 -12.66 9.90 -24.39
N VAL A 220 -12.78 8.63 -24.77
CA VAL A 220 -12.92 8.25 -26.17
C VAL A 220 -14.40 8.07 -26.52
N TRP A 221 -14.80 8.67 -27.65
CA TRP A 221 -16.15 8.56 -28.18
C TRP A 221 -16.13 8.16 -29.65
N HIS A 222 -17.07 7.29 -30.02
CA HIS A 222 -17.33 6.86 -31.38
C HIS A 222 -18.43 7.70 -31.99
N VAL A 223 -18.11 8.41 -33.06
CA VAL A 223 -19.05 9.24 -33.81
C VAL A 223 -19.80 8.37 -34.80
N ARG A 224 -21.12 8.52 -34.89
CA ARG A 224 -21.96 7.76 -35.81
C ARG A 224 -22.79 8.66 -36.72
N GLU A 225 -23.10 8.12 -37.89
CA GLU A 225 -24.12 8.68 -38.77
C GLU A 225 -25.53 8.19 -38.36
N GLU A 226 -26.56 8.70 -39.04
CA GLU A 226 -27.96 8.40 -38.74
C GLU A 226 -28.31 6.90 -38.86
N THR A 227 -27.59 6.14 -39.70
CA THR A 227 -27.77 4.69 -39.86
C THR A 227 -27.23 3.88 -38.66
N GLY A 228 -26.46 4.52 -37.77
CA GLY A 228 -25.73 3.87 -36.68
C GLY A 228 -24.32 3.40 -37.05
N GLU A 229 -23.88 3.57 -38.29
CA GLU A 229 -22.50 3.26 -38.70
C GLU A 229 -21.50 4.23 -38.06
N ARG A 230 -20.35 3.70 -37.61
CA ARG A 230 -19.27 4.51 -37.03
C ARG A 230 -18.48 5.21 -38.14
N ILE A 231 -18.51 6.54 -38.12
CA ILE A 231 -17.82 7.39 -39.11
C ILE A 231 -16.53 8.03 -38.58
N GLY A 232 -16.29 7.96 -37.26
CA GLY A 232 -15.09 8.58 -36.67
C GLY A 232 -14.86 8.24 -35.20
N THR A 233 -13.75 8.74 -34.68
CA THR A 233 -13.42 8.73 -33.25
C THR A 233 -12.99 10.12 -32.81
N ILE A 234 -13.45 10.52 -31.63
CA ILE A 234 -13.00 11.74 -30.96
C ILE A 234 -12.48 11.42 -29.55
N ILE A 235 -11.56 12.25 -29.10
CA ILE A 235 -11.15 12.36 -27.70
C ILE A 235 -11.83 13.63 -27.15
N ARG A 236 -12.60 13.48 -26.07
CA ARG A 236 -13.24 14.57 -25.36
C ARG A 236 -12.34 15.05 -24.22
N SER A 237 -12.19 16.36 -24.08
CA SER A 237 -11.31 16.94 -23.07
C SER A 237 -11.87 16.85 -21.65
N SER A 238 -13.19 16.78 -21.51
CA SER A 238 -13.89 16.43 -20.27
C SER A 238 -13.86 14.91 -20.02
N PRO A 239 -13.62 14.44 -18.76
CA PRO A 239 -13.45 15.24 -17.54
C PRO A 239 -11.99 15.66 -17.27
N ALA A 240 -11.03 15.17 -18.06
CA ALA A 240 -9.59 15.26 -17.79
C ALA A 240 -9.07 16.70 -17.60
N SER A 241 -9.69 17.65 -18.27
CA SER A 241 -9.29 19.06 -18.29
C SER A 241 -10.34 20.00 -17.67
N ASP A 242 -11.31 19.49 -16.92
CA ASP A 242 -12.35 20.30 -16.29
C ASP A 242 -11.79 21.33 -15.28
N SER A 243 -10.61 21.09 -14.74
CA SER A 243 -9.86 21.99 -13.86
C SER A 243 -9.03 23.03 -14.63
N THR A 244 -8.97 22.97 -15.96
CA THR A 244 -8.26 23.93 -16.80
C THR A 244 -9.19 25.11 -17.07
N ILE A 245 -9.03 26.18 -16.30
CA ILE A 245 -9.89 27.37 -16.37
C ILE A 245 -9.33 28.37 -17.40
N GLY A 246 -10.20 28.83 -18.30
CA GLY A 246 -9.94 29.93 -19.22
C GLY A 246 -10.07 31.29 -18.53
N TYR A 247 -10.75 32.24 -19.15
CA TYR A 247 -10.98 33.54 -18.52
C TYR A 247 -12.03 33.47 -17.39
N GLN A 248 -13.11 32.71 -17.59
CA GLN A 248 -14.19 32.53 -16.61
C GLN A 248 -14.54 31.07 -16.29
N GLY A 249 -14.14 30.11 -17.11
CA GLY A 249 -14.47 28.71 -16.87
C GLY A 249 -13.80 27.73 -17.83
N PRO A 250 -14.01 26.42 -17.62
CA PRO A 250 -13.49 25.39 -18.50
C PRO A 250 -14.27 25.31 -19.81
N SER A 251 -13.67 24.69 -20.81
CA SER A 251 -14.28 24.45 -22.12
C SER A 251 -14.17 22.98 -22.50
N ASP A 252 -15.25 22.43 -23.05
CA ASP A 252 -15.31 21.07 -23.57
C ASP A 252 -14.88 21.05 -25.04
N ILE A 253 -13.83 20.28 -25.31
CA ILE A 253 -13.15 20.25 -26.60
C ILE A 253 -13.19 18.83 -27.14
N LEU A 254 -13.60 18.71 -28.39
CA LEU A 254 -13.64 17.47 -29.15
C LEU A 254 -12.43 17.43 -30.09
N ILE A 255 -11.61 16.40 -29.96
CA ILE A 255 -10.39 16.20 -30.73
C ILE A 255 -10.61 15.01 -31.66
N ALA A 256 -10.84 15.25 -32.95
CA ALA A 256 -10.97 14.19 -33.94
C ALA A 256 -9.60 13.56 -34.23
N VAL A 257 -9.56 12.23 -34.27
CA VAL A 257 -8.34 11.46 -34.50
C VAL A 257 -8.49 10.50 -35.66
N ASN A 258 -7.39 10.23 -36.36
CA ASN A 258 -7.37 9.39 -37.56
C ASN A 258 -7.63 7.89 -37.31
N SER A 259 -7.41 7.41 -36.09
CA SER A 259 -7.49 5.98 -35.80
C SER A 259 -7.92 5.69 -34.35
N HIS A 260 -8.50 4.50 -34.17
CA HIS A 260 -8.71 3.85 -32.88
C HIS A 260 -8.41 2.36 -33.02
N PRO A 261 -7.70 1.70 -32.08
CA PRO A 261 -7.20 2.21 -30.81
C PRO A 261 -6.16 3.33 -30.98
N VAL A 262 -6.00 4.17 -29.94
CA VAL A 262 -4.96 5.21 -29.96
C VAL A 262 -3.59 4.53 -30.00
N THR A 263 -2.74 4.96 -30.91
CA THR A 263 -1.37 4.47 -31.12
C THR A 263 -0.39 5.64 -31.20
N GLU A 264 0.91 5.33 -31.33
CA GLU A 264 1.93 6.35 -31.55
C GLU A 264 1.75 7.11 -32.88
N GLU A 265 1.06 6.49 -33.84
CA GLU A 265 0.72 7.05 -35.14
C GLU A 265 -0.60 7.84 -35.15
N THR A 266 -1.28 7.91 -34.00
CA THR A 266 -2.54 8.66 -33.91
C THR A 266 -2.26 10.16 -33.99
N VAL A 267 -2.85 10.78 -35.02
CA VAL A 267 -2.75 12.21 -35.30
C VAL A 267 -4.11 12.87 -35.21
N VAL A 268 -4.10 14.14 -34.82
CA VAL A 268 -5.29 14.97 -34.74
C VAL A 268 -5.71 15.41 -36.15
N GLN A 269 -6.95 15.11 -36.52
CA GLN A 269 -7.56 15.54 -37.79
C GLN A 269 -8.21 16.92 -37.68
N GLY A 270 -8.75 17.23 -36.49
CA GLY A 270 -9.39 18.50 -36.22
C GLY A 270 -9.79 18.63 -34.76
N VAL A 271 -10.07 19.87 -34.36
CA VAL A 271 -10.60 20.21 -33.04
C VAL A 271 -11.89 21.02 -33.21
N ALA A 272 -12.87 20.74 -32.37
CA ALA A 272 -14.11 21.49 -32.28
C ALA A 272 -14.41 21.80 -30.81
N PHE A 273 -15.00 22.96 -30.59
CA PHE A 273 -15.42 23.41 -29.27
C PHE A 273 -16.90 23.12 -29.13
N ASP A 274 -17.25 22.37 -28.10
CA ASP A 274 -18.63 22.05 -27.81
C ASP A 274 -19.21 23.12 -26.86
N ARG A 275 -19.33 22.79 -25.58
CA ARG A 275 -19.85 23.70 -24.55
C ARG A 275 -18.72 24.36 -23.79
N THR A 276 -19.00 25.52 -23.24
CA THR A 276 -18.01 26.29 -22.47
C THR A 276 -18.68 27.05 -21.34
N TYR A 277 -17.97 27.14 -20.22
CA TYR A 277 -18.26 28.04 -19.10
C TYR A 277 -17.39 29.30 -19.15
N ASP A 278 -16.58 29.44 -20.19
CA ASP A 278 -15.84 30.66 -20.48
C ASP A 278 -16.76 31.68 -21.18
N ASN A 279 -16.39 32.95 -21.15
CA ASN A 279 -17.27 34.01 -21.62
C ASN A 279 -17.13 34.35 -23.11
N GLU A 280 -18.27 34.71 -23.69
CA GLU A 280 -18.33 35.40 -24.98
C GLU A 280 -17.94 36.88 -24.83
N PRO A 281 -17.30 37.50 -25.84
CA PRO A 281 -17.02 36.97 -27.18
C PRO A 281 -15.68 36.21 -27.30
N TYR A 282 -14.94 36.00 -26.21
CA TYR A 282 -13.59 35.44 -26.27
C TYR A 282 -13.57 34.00 -26.80
N THR A 283 -14.55 33.20 -26.38
CA THR A 283 -14.77 31.85 -26.89
C THR A 283 -15.00 31.82 -28.40
N ASP A 284 -15.74 32.79 -28.95
CA ASP A 284 -15.97 32.92 -30.40
C ASP A 284 -14.70 33.31 -31.14
N TYR A 285 -13.86 34.17 -30.57
CA TYR A 285 -12.56 34.49 -31.17
C TYR A 285 -11.71 33.23 -31.35
N VAL A 286 -11.65 32.36 -30.34
CA VAL A 286 -10.90 31.10 -30.45
C VAL A 286 -11.60 30.10 -31.37
N ARG A 287 -12.94 30.03 -31.30
CA ARG A 287 -13.76 29.17 -32.14
C ARG A 287 -13.51 29.50 -33.61
N ASP A 288 -13.57 30.77 -34.01
CA ASP A 288 -13.47 31.18 -35.41
C ASP A 288 -12.03 31.33 -35.93
N ASP A 289 -11.03 31.28 -35.04
CA ASP A 289 -9.63 31.38 -35.42
C ASP A 289 -9.11 30.11 -36.13
N ARG A 290 -8.97 30.21 -37.46
CA ARG A 290 -8.43 29.13 -38.29
C ARG A 290 -6.96 28.82 -37.99
N SER A 291 -6.18 29.81 -37.55
CA SER A 291 -4.75 29.64 -37.23
C SER A 291 -4.59 28.80 -35.96
N PHE A 292 -5.41 29.07 -34.94
CA PHE A 292 -5.46 28.31 -33.69
C PHE A 292 -5.76 26.83 -33.96
N ARG A 293 -6.81 26.52 -34.73
CA ARG A 293 -7.15 25.13 -35.07
C ARG A 293 -6.04 24.43 -35.86
N ARG A 294 -5.30 25.17 -36.70
CA ARG A 294 -4.19 24.64 -37.49
C ARG A 294 -2.99 24.21 -36.64
N LEU A 295 -2.83 24.75 -35.43
CA LEU A 295 -1.74 24.36 -34.52
C LEU A 295 -1.77 22.86 -34.18
N PHE A 296 -2.97 22.30 -34.08
CA PHE A 296 -3.19 20.91 -33.65
C PHE A 296 -3.36 19.94 -34.81
N ARG A 297 -3.80 20.40 -35.99
CA ARG A 297 -4.02 19.53 -37.15
C ARG A 297 -2.70 18.83 -37.55
N GLU A 298 -2.81 17.54 -37.84
CA GLU A 298 -1.71 16.65 -38.25
C GLU A 298 -0.61 16.46 -37.18
N ARG A 299 -0.77 17.01 -35.97
CA ARG A 299 0.11 16.73 -34.83
C ARG A 299 -0.21 15.35 -34.26
N SER A 300 0.84 14.63 -33.84
CA SER A 300 0.68 13.39 -33.10
C SER A 300 0.17 13.67 -31.70
N LEU A 301 -0.68 12.77 -31.17
CA LEU A 301 -1.15 12.89 -29.78
C LEU A 301 0.01 12.86 -28.78
N ILE A 302 1.08 12.11 -29.07
CA ILE A 302 2.27 12.04 -28.22
C ILE A 302 2.94 13.40 -28.12
N SER A 303 3.09 14.11 -29.25
CA SER A 303 3.67 15.47 -29.25
C SER A 303 2.82 16.45 -28.46
N LEU A 304 1.50 16.27 -28.42
CA LEU A 304 0.60 17.12 -27.65
C LEU A 304 0.60 16.79 -26.15
N ALA A 305 0.90 15.54 -25.79
CA ALA A 305 0.94 15.09 -24.40
C ALA A 305 2.26 15.41 -23.67
N ASP A 306 3.29 15.83 -24.41
CA ASP A 306 4.59 16.20 -23.85
C ASP A 306 4.43 17.39 -22.88
N PRO A 307 4.96 17.31 -21.63
CA PRO A 307 4.94 18.42 -20.69
C PRO A 307 5.75 19.65 -21.14
N ASP A 308 6.72 19.50 -22.04
CA ASP A 308 7.46 20.61 -22.67
C ASP A 308 7.40 20.45 -24.19
N PRO A 309 6.20 20.62 -24.78
CA PRO A 309 6.02 20.28 -26.17
C PRO A 309 6.80 21.29 -27.03
N GLU A 310 7.43 20.83 -28.12
CA GLU A 310 7.91 21.70 -29.21
C GLU A 310 6.72 22.33 -29.97
N LEU A 311 5.75 22.86 -29.24
CA LEU A 311 4.74 23.74 -29.78
C LEU A 311 5.42 25.10 -29.99
N PRO A 312 5.24 25.74 -31.16
CA PRO A 312 5.42 27.18 -31.24
C PRO A 312 4.64 27.77 -30.05
N PRO A 313 5.21 28.71 -29.27
CA PRO A 313 4.50 29.31 -28.16
C PRO A 313 3.11 29.67 -28.68
N VAL A 314 2.06 29.15 -28.06
CA VAL A 314 0.70 29.50 -28.43
C VAL A 314 0.57 30.97 -28.05
N GLU A 315 0.97 31.84 -28.98
CA GLU A 315 0.66 33.26 -29.00
C GLU A 315 -0.86 33.28 -29.06
N GLY A 316 -1.49 33.31 -27.88
CA GLY A 316 -2.92 33.09 -27.75
C GLY A 316 -3.69 34.00 -28.69
N VAL A 317 -4.91 33.60 -29.04
CA VAL A 317 -5.76 34.37 -29.95
C VAL A 317 -5.91 35.80 -29.42
N SER A 318 -5.72 36.79 -30.28
CA SER A 318 -5.76 38.20 -29.89
C SER A 318 -7.10 38.53 -29.23
N GLY A 319 -7.05 39.12 -28.03
CA GLY A 319 -8.24 39.40 -27.22
C GLY A 319 -8.73 38.20 -26.39
N ALA A 320 -8.38 36.96 -26.73
CA ALA A 320 -8.80 35.73 -26.04
C ALA A 320 -7.60 34.88 -25.59
N THR A 321 -6.52 35.52 -25.13
CA THR A 321 -5.26 34.84 -24.82
C THR A 321 -5.42 33.79 -23.71
N MET A 322 -6.12 34.11 -22.62
CA MET A 322 -6.36 33.16 -21.52
C MET A 322 -7.21 31.97 -21.97
N THR A 323 -8.32 32.24 -22.66
CA THR A 323 -9.22 31.20 -23.21
C THR A 323 -8.50 30.28 -24.18
N SER A 324 -7.74 30.83 -25.13
CA SER A 324 -6.99 30.03 -26.12
C SER A 324 -5.86 29.22 -25.51
N GLN A 325 -5.13 29.75 -24.52
CA GLN A 325 -4.10 29.00 -23.79
C GLN A 325 -4.70 27.90 -22.93
N ALA A 326 -5.82 28.15 -22.25
CA ALA A 326 -6.54 27.14 -21.49
C ALA A 326 -7.08 26.03 -22.41
N MET A 327 -7.64 26.37 -23.57
CA MET A 327 -8.09 25.40 -24.56
C MET A 327 -6.93 24.56 -25.13
N ALA A 328 -5.78 25.18 -25.42
CA ALA A 328 -4.59 24.46 -25.85
C ALA A 328 -4.08 23.49 -24.77
N THR A 329 -4.07 23.94 -23.52
CA THR A 329 -3.72 23.13 -22.35
C THR A 329 -4.70 21.96 -22.17
N ALA A 330 -6.00 22.20 -22.33
CA ALA A 330 -7.03 21.17 -22.24
C ALA A 330 -6.85 20.07 -23.30
N ILE A 331 -6.46 20.44 -24.53
CA ILE A 331 -6.11 19.49 -25.59
C ILE A 331 -4.89 18.64 -25.19
N ALA A 332 -3.84 19.27 -24.65
CA ALA A 332 -2.64 18.59 -24.21
C ALA A 332 -2.91 17.63 -23.03
N VAL A 333 -3.70 18.05 -22.04
CA VAL A 333 -4.12 17.23 -20.90
C VAL A 333 -4.96 16.05 -21.37
N ALA A 334 -5.93 16.26 -22.26
CA ALA A 334 -6.75 15.18 -22.82
C ALA A 334 -5.92 14.16 -23.61
N ALA A 335 -4.97 14.64 -24.42
CA ALA A 335 -4.03 13.77 -25.14
C ALA A 335 -3.19 12.93 -24.17
N ARG A 336 -2.65 13.56 -23.12
CA ARG A 336 -1.83 12.88 -22.09
C ARG A 336 -2.63 11.84 -21.32
N GLU A 337 -3.80 12.19 -20.80
CA GLU A 337 -4.63 11.28 -20.03
C GLU A 337 -5.13 10.11 -20.89
N THR A 338 -5.49 10.37 -22.16
CA THR A 338 -5.86 9.30 -23.10
C THR A 338 -4.69 8.35 -23.39
N LEU A 339 -3.48 8.87 -23.62
CA LEU A 339 -2.29 8.04 -23.83
C LEU A 339 -1.92 7.25 -22.59
N GLN A 340 -2.00 7.87 -21.40
CA GLN A 340 -1.75 7.17 -20.14
C GLN A 340 -2.76 6.05 -19.91
N ALA A 341 -4.05 6.30 -20.17
CA ALA A 341 -5.09 5.28 -20.09
C ALA A 341 -4.84 4.12 -21.08
N GLU A 342 -4.41 4.43 -22.31
CA GLU A 342 -4.08 3.41 -23.32
C GLU A 342 -2.83 2.60 -22.93
N VAL A 343 -1.80 3.25 -22.39
CA VAL A 343 -0.61 2.57 -21.84
C VAL A 343 -0.99 1.70 -20.65
N GLN A 344 -1.88 2.15 -19.77
CA GLN A 344 -2.38 1.37 -18.64
C GLN A 344 -3.17 0.15 -19.10
N LEU A 345 -4.10 0.32 -20.04
CA LEU A 345 -4.87 -0.78 -20.63
C LEU A 345 -3.96 -1.80 -21.31
N ARG A 346 -2.99 -1.35 -22.12
CA ARG A 346 -1.99 -2.24 -22.74
C ARG A 346 -1.12 -2.92 -21.70
N ARG A 347 -0.68 -2.23 -20.65
CA ARG A 347 0.06 -2.84 -19.53
C ARG A 347 -0.77 -3.85 -18.77
N GLN A 348 -2.07 -3.61 -18.57
CA GLN A 348 -2.98 -4.55 -17.92
C GLN A 348 -3.20 -5.78 -18.80
N GLN A 349 -3.42 -5.60 -20.10
CA GLN A 349 -3.54 -6.69 -21.06
C GLN A 349 -2.23 -7.47 -21.19
N ASP A 350 -1.10 -6.79 -21.31
CA ASP A 350 0.24 -7.40 -21.31
C ASP A 350 0.54 -8.09 -19.98
N ALA A 351 0.15 -7.50 -18.85
CA ALA A 351 0.33 -8.11 -17.54
C ALA A 351 -0.55 -9.35 -17.44
N GLN A 352 -1.82 -9.30 -17.84
CA GLN A 352 -2.72 -10.45 -17.87
C GLN A 352 -2.22 -11.53 -18.82
N GLN A 353 -1.77 -11.19 -20.03
CA GLN A 353 -1.21 -12.12 -21.01
C GLN A 353 0.16 -12.64 -20.59
N ARG A 354 1.00 -11.84 -19.93
CA ARG A 354 2.25 -12.31 -19.32
C ARG A 354 1.97 -13.15 -18.10
N THR A 355 0.99 -12.86 -17.27
CA THR A 355 0.64 -13.69 -16.12
C THR A 355 0.05 -15.00 -16.61
N ALA A 356 -0.87 -14.98 -17.57
CA ALA A 356 -1.40 -16.18 -18.22
C ALA A 356 -0.29 -16.96 -18.94
N GLY A 357 0.54 -16.29 -19.74
CA GLY A 357 1.66 -16.89 -20.45
C GLY A 357 2.80 -17.37 -19.53
N LEU A 358 3.05 -16.70 -18.41
CA LEU A 358 3.96 -17.15 -17.35
C LEU A 358 3.32 -18.26 -16.53
N GLN A 359 2.01 -18.30 -16.36
CA GLN A 359 1.29 -19.39 -15.69
C GLN A 359 1.25 -20.63 -16.59
N ASP A 360 1.02 -20.48 -17.88
CA ASP A 360 1.05 -21.55 -18.88
C ASP A 360 2.48 -22.01 -19.12
N ALA A 361 3.43 -21.09 -19.31
CA ALA A 361 4.85 -21.44 -19.43
C ALA A 361 5.41 -21.96 -18.12
N ALA A 362 4.99 -21.49 -16.94
CA ALA A 362 5.39 -22.08 -15.65
C ALA A 362 4.69 -23.41 -15.42
N GLN A 363 3.43 -23.62 -15.81
CA GLN A 363 2.78 -24.93 -15.74
C GLN A 363 3.46 -25.91 -16.70
N GLN A 364 3.75 -25.51 -17.92
CA GLN A 364 4.38 -26.35 -18.93
C GLN A 364 5.87 -26.57 -18.65
N TRP A 365 6.59 -25.57 -18.13
CA TRP A 365 7.98 -25.70 -17.67
C TRP A 365 8.04 -26.45 -16.34
N GLU A 366 7.11 -26.29 -15.40
CA GLU A 366 7.07 -27.06 -14.16
C GLU A 366 6.72 -28.52 -14.49
N GLN A 367 5.74 -28.78 -15.38
CA GLN A 367 5.45 -30.13 -15.90
C GLN A 367 6.67 -30.75 -16.62
N ASN A 368 7.43 -29.97 -17.42
CA ASN A 368 8.60 -30.47 -18.15
C ASN A 368 9.90 -30.52 -17.30
N ARG A 369 10.04 -29.67 -16.28
CA ARG A 369 11.22 -29.55 -15.39
C ARG A 369 11.10 -30.45 -14.16
N GLN A 370 9.91 -30.56 -13.56
CA GLN A 370 9.60 -31.55 -12.52
C GLN A 370 9.77 -32.98 -13.05
N ALA A 371 9.43 -33.24 -14.31
CA ALA A 371 9.59 -34.56 -14.92
C ALA A 371 11.07 -34.98 -15.14
N ARG A 372 12.05 -34.07 -15.12
CA ARG A 372 13.44 -34.41 -15.54
C ARG A 372 14.61 -33.93 -14.65
N THR A 373 14.51 -32.90 -13.78
CA THR A 373 15.71 -32.41 -13.04
C THR A 373 15.52 -31.99 -11.57
N TRP A 374 14.32 -31.60 -11.11
CA TRP A 374 14.13 -31.07 -9.75
C TRP A 374 13.92 -32.09 -8.62
N SER A 375 13.38 -33.28 -8.91
CA SER A 375 13.14 -34.32 -7.90
C SER A 375 14.44 -34.80 -7.24
N ALA A 376 15.58 -34.76 -7.94
CA ALA A 376 16.87 -35.17 -7.39
C ALA A 376 17.53 -34.08 -6.51
N LEU A 377 17.57 -32.81 -6.93
CA LEU A 377 18.32 -31.73 -6.24
C LEU A 377 17.63 -31.21 -4.96
N LEU A 378 16.29 -31.05 -4.96
CA LEU A 378 15.53 -30.64 -3.77
C LEU A 378 15.50 -31.74 -2.70
N THR A 379 15.45 -33.01 -3.14
CA THR A 379 15.60 -34.18 -2.27
C THR A 379 17.01 -34.23 -1.67
N LEU A 380 18.06 -33.99 -2.47
CA LEU A 380 19.44 -33.94 -1.95
C LEU A 380 19.67 -32.80 -0.95
N ARG A 381 19.20 -31.57 -1.22
CA ARG A 381 19.36 -30.44 -0.30
C ARG A 381 18.66 -30.70 1.02
N SER A 382 17.38 -31.07 0.99
CA SER A 382 16.60 -31.38 2.19
C SER A 382 17.17 -32.58 2.94
N ALA A 383 17.54 -33.66 2.25
CA ALA A 383 18.16 -34.83 2.85
C ALA A 383 19.53 -34.50 3.49
N SER A 384 20.33 -33.63 2.87
CA SER A 384 21.63 -33.21 3.41
C SER A 384 21.48 -32.38 4.69
N THR A 385 20.53 -31.44 4.74
CA THR A 385 20.24 -30.64 5.95
C THR A 385 19.70 -31.53 7.07
N ILE A 386 18.81 -32.47 6.77
CA ILE A 386 18.30 -33.45 7.75
C ILE A 386 19.45 -34.32 8.28
N CYS A 387 20.28 -34.88 7.40
CA CYS A 387 21.42 -35.72 7.76
C CYS A 387 22.42 -34.97 8.66
N LEU A 388 22.78 -33.73 8.30
CA LEU A 388 23.68 -32.91 9.11
C LEU A 388 23.07 -32.51 10.45
N THR A 389 21.76 -32.24 10.49
CA THR A 389 21.03 -31.99 11.73
C THR A 389 21.12 -33.21 12.66
N LEU A 390 20.81 -34.41 12.15
CA LEU A 390 20.91 -35.66 12.91
C LEU A 390 22.35 -35.94 13.38
N LEU A 391 23.35 -35.70 12.52
CA LEU A 391 24.76 -35.87 12.85
C LEU A 391 25.22 -34.90 13.96
N GLY A 392 24.82 -33.64 13.89
CA GLY A 392 25.13 -32.66 14.94
C GLY A 392 24.45 -32.98 16.27
N ILE A 393 23.24 -33.54 16.24
CA ILE A 393 22.55 -34.08 17.43
C ILE A 393 23.33 -35.24 18.01
N LEU A 394 23.69 -36.23 17.18
CA LEU A 394 24.45 -37.40 17.61
C LEU A 394 25.77 -36.99 18.25
N ILE A 395 26.54 -36.13 17.60
CA ILE A 395 27.84 -35.65 18.12
C ILE A 395 27.64 -34.84 19.40
N GLY A 396 26.64 -33.96 19.46
CA GLY A 396 26.37 -33.09 20.60
C GLY A 396 25.89 -33.83 21.85
N VAL A 397 25.22 -34.98 21.69
CA VAL A 397 24.68 -35.81 22.77
C VAL A 397 25.65 -36.91 23.21
N THR A 398 26.52 -37.38 22.32
CA THR A 398 27.50 -38.45 22.62
C THR A 398 28.84 -37.93 23.14
N HIS A 399 29.73 -38.85 23.52
CA HIS A 399 31.11 -38.53 23.94
C HIS A 399 31.97 -37.90 22.82
N LEU A 400 31.52 -38.00 21.56
CA LEU A 400 32.24 -37.49 20.39
C LEU A 400 32.41 -35.96 20.39
N ARG A 401 31.57 -35.21 21.12
CA ARG A 401 31.73 -33.75 21.31
C ARG A 401 33.08 -33.31 21.88
N GLY A 402 33.77 -34.21 22.61
CA GLY A 402 35.08 -33.96 23.20
C GLY A 402 36.26 -34.12 22.23
N GLN A 403 36.04 -34.80 21.10
CA GLN A 403 37.10 -35.07 20.13
C GLN A 403 37.34 -33.87 19.22
N ARG A 404 38.55 -33.31 19.29
CA ARG A 404 38.92 -32.10 18.53
C ARG A 404 38.75 -32.27 17.02
N ARG A 405 39.18 -33.41 16.46
CA ARG A 405 39.10 -33.67 15.00
C ARG A 405 37.66 -33.72 14.50
N VAL A 406 36.80 -34.50 15.16
CA VAL A 406 35.37 -34.63 14.81
C VAL A 406 34.66 -33.29 14.89
N ARG A 407 34.93 -32.52 15.94
CA ARG A 407 34.34 -31.20 16.13
C ARG A 407 34.76 -30.20 15.06
N THR A 408 36.06 -30.11 14.75
CA THR A 408 36.56 -29.19 13.71
C THR A 408 36.03 -29.58 12.33
N PHE A 409 35.92 -30.89 12.06
CA PHE A 409 35.31 -31.39 10.83
C PHE A 409 33.85 -30.95 10.71
N LEU A 410 33.04 -31.21 11.75
CA LEU A 410 31.63 -30.79 11.76
C LEU A 410 31.49 -29.26 11.60
N GLN A 411 32.34 -28.49 12.27
CA GLN A 411 32.35 -27.03 12.13
C GLN A 411 32.64 -26.59 10.69
N GLY A 412 33.65 -27.19 10.04
CA GLY A 412 33.94 -26.94 8.63
C GLY A 412 32.77 -27.30 7.71
N THR A 413 32.16 -28.46 7.92
CA THR A 413 31.01 -28.92 7.13
C THR A 413 29.80 -28.03 7.33
N VAL A 414 29.50 -27.59 8.55
CA VAL A 414 28.38 -26.69 8.83
C VAL A 414 28.64 -25.28 8.26
N ILE A 415 29.87 -24.78 8.32
CA ILE A 415 30.26 -23.49 7.71
C ILE A 415 30.06 -23.53 6.20
N VAL A 416 30.63 -24.54 5.53
CA VAL A 416 30.61 -24.63 4.07
C VAL A 416 29.25 -25.09 3.58
N TRP A 417 28.77 -26.23 4.05
CA TRP A 417 27.57 -26.86 3.51
C TRP A 417 26.28 -26.25 4.05
N LEU A 418 26.13 -26.14 5.37
CA LEU A 418 24.89 -25.61 5.95
C LEU A 418 24.80 -24.07 5.79
N GLY A 419 25.93 -23.37 5.95
CA GLY A 419 26.03 -21.91 5.81
C GLY A 419 26.13 -21.42 4.37
N LEU A 420 27.21 -21.73 3.66
CA LEU A 420 27.49 -21.16 2.33
C LEU A 420 26.74 -21.83 1.17
N VAL A 421 26.54 -23.16 1.22
CA VAL A 421 25.89 -23.92 0.13
C VAL A 421 24.37 -23.93 0.29
N ASN A 422 23.87 -24.35 1.46
CA ASN A 422 22.42 -24.44 1.70
C ASN A 422 21.82 -23.12 2.20
N GLY A 423 22.54 -22.36 3.04
CA GLY A 423 21.98 -21.16 3.68
C GLY A 423 20.88 -21.47 4.70
N ASP A 424 20.80 -22.71 5.19
CA ASP A 424 19.75 -23.15 6.11
C ASP A 424 20.19 -22.81 7.55
N MET A 425 19.74 -21.67 8.06
CA MET A 425 20.06 -21.19 9.41
C MET A 425 18.77 -20.77 10.12
N VAL A 426 18.64 -21.18 11.38
CA VAL A 426 17.57 -20.68 12.26
C VAL A 426 17.88 -19.24 12.62
N SER A 427 16.99 -18.34 12.22
CA SER A 427 17.05 -16.89 12.49
C SER A 427 15.75 -16.38 13.10
N GLN A 428 15.80 -15.22 13.72
CA GLN A 428 14.64 -14.57 14.32
C GLN A 428 13.66 -14.08 13.25
N ALA A 429 14.19 -13.59 12.11
CA ALA A 429 13.37 -13.17 10.98
C ALA A 429 12.58 -14.33 10.37
N GLN A 430 13.21 -15.51 10.25
CA GLN A 430 12.52 -16.72 9.81
C GLN A 430 11.42 -17.11 10.80
N LEU A 431 11.70 -17.13 12.10
CA LEU A 431 10.72 -17.49 13.12
C LEU A 431 9.54 -16.52 13.17
N LEU A 432 9.80 -15.21 13.05
CA LEU A 432 8.75 -14.19 12.96
C LEU A 432 7.93 -14.35 11.68
N GLY A 433 8.58 -14.54 10.53
CA GLY A 433 7.89 -14.74 9.25
C GLY A 433 7.00 -15.98 9.26
N TRP A 434 7.44 -17.08 9.90
CA TRP A 434 6.63 -18.29 10.07
C TRP A 434 5.49 -18.10 11.08
N ALA A 435 5.68 -17.29 12.13
CA ALA A 435 4.59 -16.92 13.03
C ALA A 435 3.51 -16.10 12.29
N GLN A 436 3.92 -15.20 11.40
CA GLN A 436 3.01 -14.36 10.62
C GLN A 436 2.28 -15.12 9.50
N HIS A 437 2.99 -15.94 8.72
CA HIS A 437 2.50 -16.50 7.45
C HIS A 437 2.35 -18.03 7.43
N GLY A 438 2.73 -18.71 8.52
CA GLY A 438 2.75 -20.17 8.59
C GLY A 438 4.08 -20.81 8.16
N VAL A 439 4.18 -22.12 8.37
CA VAL A 439 5.41 -22.89 8.16
C VAL A 439 5.45 -23.50 6.74
N PRO A 440 6.56 -23.39 6.00
CA PRO A 440 6.68 -23.90 4.63
C PRO A 440 6.94 -25.42 4.60
N TRP A 441 5.92 -26.22 4.90
CA TRP A 441 6.03 -27.69 5.02
C TRP A 441 6.44 -28.40 3.72
N GLN A 442 6.14 -27.83 2.55
CA GLN A 442 6.33 -28.49 1.26
C GLN A 442 7.66 -28.13 0.59
N SER A 443 8.16 -26.90 0.79
CA SER A 443 9.35 -26.38 0.09
C SER A 443 10.61 -26.31 0.96
N GLY A 444 10.48 -26.44 2.28
CA GLY A 444 11.55 -26.20 3.24
C GLY A 444 11.79 -27.30 4.27
N VAL A 445 11.44 -28.56 3.97
CA VAL A 445 11.45 -29.68 4.94
C VAL A 445 12.76 -29.77 5.74
N GLY A 446 13.92 -29.61 5.09
CA GLY A 446 15.22 -29.63 5.78
C GLY A 446 15.38 -28.54 6.84
N LEU A 447 15.01 -27.29 6.51
CA LEU A 447 15.07 -26.16 7.44
C LEU A 447 13.99 -26.26 8.53
N VAL A 448 12.82 -26.82 8.20
CA VAL A 448 11.77 -27.15 9.18
C VAL A 448 12.29 -28.16 10.20
N CYS A 449 12.94 -29.24 9.75
CA CYS A 449 13.57 -30.22 10.65
C CYS A 449 14.68 -29.60 11.51
N LEU A 450 15.54 -28.76 10.93
CA LEU A 450 16.60 -28.05 11.66
C LEU A 450 16.04 -27.10 12.72
N THR A 451 15.00 -26.33 12.37
CA THR A 451 14.32 -25.38 13.27
C THR A 451 13.58 -26.13 14.39
N GLY A 452 12.89 -27.22 14.05
CA GLY A 452 12.28 -28.13 15.01
C GLY A 452 13.29 -28.70 15.98
N ALA A 453 14.45 -29.18 15.50
CA ALA A 453 15.53 -29.65 16.35
C ALA A 453 16.10 -28.53 17.24
N ALA A 454 16.26 -27.31 16.71
CA ALA A 454 16.78 -26.17 17.45
C ALA A 454 15.88 -25.76 18.62
N VAL A 455 14.55 -25.83 18.47
CA VAL A 455 13.57 -25.47 19.51
C VAL A 455 13.28 -26.64 20.46
N LEU A 456 13.08 -27.86 19.94
CA LEU A 456 12.65 -29.01 20.74
C LEU A 456 13.76 -29.57 21.63
N LEU A 457 15.02 -29.57 21.19
CA LEU A 457 16.11 -30.14 21.99
C LEU A 457 16.41 -29.38 23.28
N PRO A 458 16.50 -28.03 23.30
CA PRO A 458 16.57 -27.26 24.53
C PRO A 458 15.40 -27.53 25.48
N VAL A 459 14.18 -27.63 24.94
CA VAL A 459 12.94 -27.85 25.70
C VAL A 459 12.94 -29.23 26.35
N VAL A 460 13.24 -30.30 25.60
CA VAL A 460 13.15 -31.67 26.13
C VAL A 460 14.40 -32.05 26.93
N SER A 461 15.59 -31.80 26.37
CA SER A 461 16.87 -32.32 26.85
C SER A 461 17.70 -31.31 27.65
N GLY A 462 17.34 -30.02 27.62
CA GLY A 462 18.11 -28.95 28.25
C GLY A 462 19.45 -28.64 27.55
N ARG A 463 19.66 -29.12 26.31
CA ARG A 463 20.90 -28.93 25.54
C ARG A 463 20.65 -28.12 24.26
N ASN A 464 21.41 -27.04 24.08
CA ASN A 464 21.33 -26.20 22.88
C ASN A 464 22.30 -26.71 21.81
N VAL A 465 21.96 -27.83 21.19
CA VAL A 465 22.78 -28.45 20.13
C VAL A 465 22.96 -27.49 18.95
N TYR A 466 21.91 -26.74 18.59
CA TYR A 466 21.95 -25.81 17.47
C TYR A 466 23.08 -24.78 17.61
N CYS A 467 23.05 -23.94 18.65
CA CYS A 467 24.06 -22.90 18.87
C CYS A 467 25.49 -23.45 19.08
N SER A 468 25.61 -24.69 19.57
CA SER A 468 26.92 -25.28 19.91
C SER A 468 27.58 -26.05 18.76
N HIS A 469 26.79 -26.72 17.91
CA HIS A 469 27.29 -27.66 16.89
C HIS A 469 26.72 -27.45 15.47
N LEU A 470 25.53 -26.84 15.32
CA LEU A 470 24.87 -26.72 14.01
C LEU A 470 24.81 -25.29 13.47
N CYS A 471 25.01 -24.25 14.27
CA CYS A 471 24.98 -22.86 13.80
C CYS A 471 26.30 -22.49 13.09
N PRO A 472 26.30 -22.17 11.78
CA PRO A 472 27.50 -21.78 11.03
C PRO A 472 28.23 -20.57 11.63
N HIS A 473 27.50 -19.52 12.02
CA HIS A 473 28.08 -18.32 12.64
C HIS A 473 28.76 -18.64 13.98
N GLY A 474 28.11 -19.48 14.80
CA GLY A 474 28.70 -19.97 16.04
C GLY A 474 29.96 -20.80 15.81
N ALA A 475 29.98 -21.63 14.76
CA ALA A 475 31.15 -22.41 14.38
C ALA A 475 32.35 -21.52 13.99
N VAL A 476 32.14 -20.46 13.20
CA VAL A 476 33.21 -19.51 12.86
C VAL A 476 33.76 -18.82 14.10
N GLN A 477 32.90 -18.32 14.98
CA GLN A 477 33.35 -17.70 16.24
C GLN A 477 34.17 -18.70 17.10
N GLN A 478 33.90 -20.01 17.01
CA GLN A 478 34.63 -21.04 17.74
C GLN A 478 36.03 -21.31 17.17
N LEU A 479 36.21 -21.08 15.87
CA LEU A 479 37.50 -21.20 15.19
C LEU A 479 38.39 -19.96 15.35
N VAL A 480 37.75 -18.78 15.48
CA VAL A 480 38.41 -17.47 15.56
C VAL A 480 38.74 -17.04 17.00
N ARG A 481 38.08 -17.61 18.02
CA ARG A 481 38.35 -17.27 19.43
C ARG A 481 39.82 -17.46 19.81
N ARG A 482 40.35 -16.54 20.65
CA ARG A 482 41.70 -16.61 21.25
C ARG A 482 42.85 -16.70 20.23
N ARG A 483 42.65 -16.18 19.01
CA ARG A 483 43.70 -16.08 17.98
C ARG A 483 44.64 -14.90 18.17
N ILE A 484 44.22 -13.88 18.93
CA ILE A 484 45.01 -12.69 19.27
C ILE A 484 45.37 -12.72 20.76
N ARG A 485 46.59 -12.25 21.09
CA ARG A 485 47.13 -12.23 22.47
C ARG A 485 46.41 -11.24 23.39
N TRP A 486 45.91 -10.13 22.85
CA TRP A 486 45.12 -9.15 23.60
C TRP A 486 43.68 -9.62 23.72
N GLN A 487 43.25 -9.90 24.96
CA GLN A 487 41.89 -10.33 25.30
C GLN A 487 41.23 -9.29 26.21
N PHE A 488 40.08 -8.77 25.78
CA PHE A 488 39.32 -7.80 26.55
C PHE A 488 38.39 -8.52 27.53
N HIS A 489 38.45 -8.14 28.79
CA HIS A 489 37.57 -8.67 29.83
C HIS A 489 36.60 -7.57 30.25
N PRO A 490 35.34 -7.59 29.78
CA PRO A 490 34.38 -6.55 30.12
C PRO A 490 34.14 -6.53 31.62
N SER A 491 33.99 -5.32 32.19
CA SER A 491 33.62 -5.15 33.59
C SER A 491 32.28 -5.85 33.89
N HIS A 492 32.03 -6.15 35.16
CA HIS A 492 30.81 -6.84 35.56
C HIS A 492 29.54 -6.03 35.20
N ALA A 493 29.61 -4.69 35.30
CA ALA A 493 28.54 -3.79 34.88
C ALA A 493 28.30 -3.86 33.35
N LEU A 494 29.37 -3.76 32.55
CA LEU A 494 29.28 -3.85 31.09
C LEU A 494 28.76 -5.22 30.64
N THR A 495 29.18 -6.30 31.31
CA THR A 495 28.70 -7.65 31.01
C THR A 495 27.19 -7.81 31.30
N ARG A 496 26.69 -7.20 32.37
CA ARG A 496 25.24 -7.20 32.67
C ARG A 496 24.48 -6.42 31.61
N LEU A 497 24.96 -5.22 31.25
CA LEU A 497 24.35 -4.38 30.22
C LEU A 497 24.27 -5.10 28.87
N LEU A 498 25.39 -5.66 28.40
CA LEU A 498 25.46 -6.36 27.11
C LEU A 498 24.59 -7.63 27.07
N LYS A 499 24.36 -8.29 28.21
CA LYS A 499 23.46 -9.45 28.30
C LYS A 499 21.98 -9.08 28.19
N CYS A 500 21.61 -7.82 28.37
CA CYS A 500 20.24 -7.35 28.16
C CYS A 500 19.91 -7.24 26.66
N ILE A 501 20.90 -6.99 25.80
CA ILE A 501 20.71 -6.73 24.36
C ILE A 501 19.88 -7.82 23.67
N PRO A 502 20.19 -9.13 23.79
CA PRO A 502 19.40 -10.16 23.10
C PRO A 502 17.94 -10.20 23.56
N GLY A 503 17.69 -9.97 24.85
CA GLY A 503 16.34 -9.92 25.41
C GLY A 503 15.56 -8.69 24.92
N LEU A 504 16.22 -7.53 24.82
CA LEU A 504 15.62 -6.30 24.29
C LEU A 504 15.32 -6.42 22.79
N LEU A 505 16.21 -7.04 22.01
CA LEU A 505 15.98 -7.32 20.59
C LEU A 505 14.82 -8.30 20.39
N LEU A 506 14.72 -9.35 21.21
CA LEU A 506 13.59 -10.28 21.19
C LEU A 506 12.27 -9.57 21.53
N LEU A 507 12.27 -8.76 22.59
CA LEU A 507 11.12 -7.96 23.00
C LEU A 507 10.68 -7.03 21.86
N TRP A 508 11.61 -6.30 21.27
CA TRP A 508 11.32 -5.35 20.19
C TRP A 508 10.75 -6.03 18.95
N VAL A 509 11.32 -7.14 18.48
CA VAL A 509 10.78 -7.86 17.31
C VAL A 509 9.46 -8.55 17.61
N ALA A 510 9.28 -9.11 18.81
CA ALA A 510 8.00 -9.71 19.20
C ALA A 510 6.90 -8.65 19.28
N SER A 511 7.19 -7.50 19.89
CA SER A 511 6.30 -6.33 19.87
C SER A 511 6.03 -5.85 18.46
N ALA A 512 7.04 -5.76 17.60
CA ALA A 512 6.85 -5.37 16.20
C ALA A 512 5.92 -6.35 15.45
N GLY A 513 6.06 -7.65 15.70
CA GLY A 513 5.16 -8.67 15.18
C GLY A 513 3.72 -8.54 15.68
N ILE A 514 3.53 -8.22 16.97
CA ILE A 514 2.22 -8.01 17.59
C ILE A 514 1.58 -6.70 17.07
N PHE A 515 2.33 -5.62 16.93
CA PHE A 515 1.78 -4.34 16.47
C PHE A 515 1.76 -4.18 14.95
N GLY A 516 2.10 -5.21 14.18
CA GLY A 516 2.10 -5.13 12.72
C GLY A 516 3.15 -4.19 12.13
N LEU A 517 4.14 -3.77 12.92
CA LEU A 517 5.15 -2.81 12.48
C LEU A 517 6.02 -3.45 11.40
N ALA A 518 6.19 -2.77 10.27
CA ALA A 518 7.02 -3.20 9.14
C ALA A 518 8.52 -3.15 9.48
N VAL A 519 8.94 -4.02 10.38
CA VAL A 519 10.32 -4.13 10.84
C VAL A 519 11.06 -5.16 9.99
N ARG A 520 12.15 -4.71 9.36
CA ARG A 520 13.10 -5.60 8.68
C ARG A 520 13.93 -6.36 9.71
N ALA A 521 13.34 -7.34 10.40
CA ALA A 521 14.01 -8.18 11.39
C ALA A 521 15.27 -8.88 10.81
N VAL A 522 15.25 -9.12 9.50
CA VAL A 522 16.38 -9.63 8.70
C VAL A 522 17.65 -8.78 8.85
N ALA A 523 17.53 -7.45 8.94
CA ALA A 523 18.67 -6.54 8.95
C ALA A 523 19.47 -6.53 10.27
N ILE A 524 18.98 -7.24 11.29
CA ILE A 524 19.41 -7.09 12.70
C ILE A 524 20.12 -8.36 13.21
N GLU A 525 20.28 -9.37 12.36
CA GLU A 525 21.12 -10.54 12.62
C GLU A 525 22.16 -10.75 11.48
N PRO A 526 23.35 -11.31 11.77
CA PRO A 526 24.41 -11.55 10.79
C PRO A 526 24.17 -12.81 9.95
N PHE A 527 23.05 -13.51 10.13
CA PHE A 527 22.82 -14.81 9.49
C PHE A 527 22.67 -14.67 7.98
N ASP A 528 22.07 -13.59 7.51
CA ASP A 528 21.96 -13.29 6.08
C ASP A 528 23.30 -12.92 5.42
N ALA A 529 24.32 -12.54 6.21
CA ALA A 529 25.66 -12.27 5.67
C ALA A 529 26.31 -13.53 5.05
N TRP A 530 25.84 -14.73 5.39
CA TRP A 530 26.28 -16.00 4.79
C TRP A 530 25.80 -16.17 3.35
N LEU A 531 24.68 -15.52 3.01
CA LEU A 531 24.19 -15.38 1.65
C LEU A 531 24.87 -14.16 1.00
N TRP A 532 26.20 -14.20 0.88
CA TRP A 532 27.03 -13.07 0.46
C TRP A 532 26.65 -12.43 -0.89
N ARG A 533 25.90 -13.17 -1.73
CA ARG A 533 25.37 -12.66 -3.00
C ARG A 533 24.14 -11.75 -2.84
N THR A 534 23.42 -11.87 -1.73
CA THR A 534 22.13 -11.19 -1.49
C THR A 534 22.09 -10.42 -0.16
N ALA A 535 23.14 -10.47 0.64
CA ALA A 535 23.21 -9.83 1.95
C ALA A 535 23.25 -8.29 1.85
N GLY A 536 22.45 -7.62 2.69
CA GLY A 536 22.48 -6.16 2.82
C GLY A 536 23.68 -5.66 3.64
N LEU A 537 24.07 -4.39 3.44
CA LEU A 537 25.21 -3.77 4.13
C LEU A 537 25.11 -3.87 5.66
N ALA A 538 23.93 -3.67 6.24
CA ALA A 538 23.73 -3.73 7.69
C ALA A 538 24.08 -5.11 8.30
N THR A 539 23.65 -6.21 7.69
CA THR A 539 23.91 -7.57 8.20
C THR A 539 25.38 -7.96 8.03
N ILE A 540 25.99 -7.53 6.92
CA ILE A 540 27.43 -7.67 6.67
C ILE A 540 28.23 -6.90 7.74
N THR A 541 27.86 -5.65 8.04
CA THR A 541 28.51 -4.86 9.09
C THR A 541 28.38 -5.54 10.46
N ILE A 542 27.19 -6.01 10.84
CA ILE A 542 26.99 -6.73 12.11
C ILE A 542 27.81 -8.02 12.15
N ALA A 543 27.88 -8.77 11.05
CA ALA A 543 28.68 -9.99 10.96
C ALA A 543 30.18 -9.69 11.13
N ILE A 544 30.70 -8.70 10.41
CA ILE A 544 32.11 -8.30 10.48
C ILE A 544 32.45 -7.76 11.87
N VAL A 545 31.64 -6.86 12.42
CA VAL A 545 31.84 -6.30 13.77
C VAL A 545 31.75 -7.40 14.83
N GLY A 546 30.76 -8.30 14.73
CA GLY A 546 30.58 -9.42 15.63
C GLY A 546 31.72 -10.43 15.59
N LEU A 547 32.24 -10.74 14.40
CA LEU A 547 33.41 -11.62 14.22
C LEU A 547 34.70 -10.94 14.71
N THR A 548 34.89 -9.66 14.41
CA THR A 548 36.04 -8.88 14.89
C THR A 548 36.03 -8.78 16.41
N ALA A 549 34.89 -8.48 17.02
CA ALA A 549 34.73 -8.48 18.47
C ALA A 549 35.03 -9.87 19.08
N SER A 550 34.78 -10.95 18.34
CA SER A 550 35.03 -12.33 18.79
C SER A 550 36.52 -12.71 18.86
N LEU A 551 37.39 -11.93 18.22
CA LEU A 551 38.84 -12.05 18.38
C LEU A 551 39.29 -11.60 19.78
N PHE A 552 38.68 -10.53 20.30
CA PHE A 552 39.01 -9.90 21.59
C PHE A 552 38.21 -10.46 22.76
N VAL A 553 36.94 -10.82 22.53
CA VAL A 553 36.03 -11.40 23.53
C VAL A 553 35.47 -12.71 22.97
N PRO A 554 35.85 -13.88 23.50
CA PRO A 554 35.41 -15.15 22.95
C PRO A 554 33.88 -15.25 22.87
N MET A 555 33.36 -15.57 21.67
CA MET A 555 31.92 -15.66 21.38
C MET A 555 31.15 -14.34 21.53
N ALA A 556 31.79 -13.17 21.34
CA ALA A 556 31.18 -11.86 21.56
C ALA A 556 29.73 -11.76 21.04
N TYR A 557 29.52 -12.03 19.75
CA TYR A 557 28.19 -11.97 19.14
C TYR A 557 27.21 -13.02 19.71
N CYS A 558 27.53 -14.33 19.68
CA CYS A 558 26.66 -15.36 20.27
C CYS A 558 26.34 -15.16 21.76
N ARG A 559 27.18 -14.45 22.53
CA ARG A 559 27.00 -14.21 23.97
C ARG A 559 26.19 -12.96 24.27
N PHE A 560 26.34 -11.90 23.47
CA PHE A 560 25.82 -10.57 23.79
C PHE A 560 24.91 -9.99 22.70
N GLY A 561 24.98 -10.47 21.45
CA GLY A 561 24.28 -9.88 20.31
C GLY A 561 23.27 -10.78 19.62
N CYS A 562 23.20 -12.08 19.93
CA CYS A 562 22.36 -13.04 19.21
C CYS A 562 20.98 -13.22 19.88
N PRO A 563 19.90 -12.61 19.36
CA PRO A 563 18.56 -12.78 19.93
C PRO A 563 18.02 -14.19 19.73
N THR A 564 18.27 -14.84 18.59
CA THR A 564 17.91 -16.26 18.38
C THR A 564 18.53 -17.17 19.45
N GLY A 565 19.79 -16.94 19.84
CA GLY A 565 20.44 -17.69 20.92
C GLY A 565 19.83 -17.42 22.30
N GLY A 566 19.40 -16.17 22.56
CA GLY A 566 18.68 -15.79 23.77
C GLY A 566 17.32 -16.49 23.89
N LEU A 567 16.59 -16.62 22.79
CA LEU A 567 15.30 -17.31 22.74
C LEU A 567 15.44 -18.80 23.07
N LEU A 568 16.42 -19.48 22.44
CA LEU A 568 16.67 -20.89 22.70
C LEU A 568 17.13 -21.15 24.14
N GLU A 569 17.90 -20.23 24.74
CA GLU A 569 18.29 -20.32 26.15
C GLU A 569 17.11 -20.07 27.10
N PHE A 570 16.18 -19.17 26.74
CA PHE A 570 14.94 -18.97 27.49
C PHE A 570 14.10 -20.26 27.55
N LEU A 571 13.95 -20.95 26.41
CA LEU A 571 13.18 -22.18 26.29
C LEU A 571 13.85 -23.43 26.91
N ARG A 572 15.10 -23.32 27.33
CA ARG A 572 15.87 -24.46 27.83
C ARG A 572 15.34 -24.97 29.18
N ARG A 573 15.16 -26.29 29.33
CA ARG A 573 14.61 -26.94 30.54
C ARG A 573 15.26 -26.56 31.87
N ASN A 574 16.54 -26.18 31.85
CA ASN A 574 17.35 -25.88 33.04
C ASN A 574 17.71 -24.39 33.19
N SER A 575 16.94 -23.46 32.59
CA SER A 575 17.22 -22.01 32.61
C SER A 575 16.99 -21.30 33.97
N GLY A 576 17.10 -22.02 35.08
CA GLY A 576 16.96 -21.51 36.45
C GLY A 576 15.59 -21.76 37.07
N THR A 577 15.53 -21.79 38.41
CA THR A 577 14.33 -22.13 39.20
C THR A 577 13.54 -20.91 39.70
N ARG A 578 14.02 -19.70 39.42
CA ARG A 578 13.42 -18.43 39.83
C ARG A 578 12.86 -17.69 38.61
N ILE A 579 11.80 -16.91 38.85
CA ILE A 579 11.23 -15.98 37.88
C ILE A 579 12.29 -14.93 37.56
N SER A 580 12.57 -14.76 36.28
CA SER A 580 13.52 -13.80 35.73
C SER A 580 12.77 -12.62 35.10
N PRO A 581 13.44 -11.47 34.87
CA PRO A 581 12.85 -10.37 34.12
C PRO A 581 12.35 -10.78 32.72
N SER A 582 12.99 -11.76 32.09
CA SER A 582 12.55 -12.30 30.79
C SER A 582 11.23 -13.07 30.88
N ASP A 583 10.95 -13.74 32.01
CA ASP A 583 9.67 -14.41 32.24
C ASP A 583 8.53 -13.39 32.39
N ILE A 584 8.80 -12.29 33.09
CA ILE A 584 7.86 -11.18 33.25
C ILE A 584 7.61 -10.51 31.90
N ALA A 585 8.68 -10.22 31.14
CA ALA A 585 8.57 -9.62 29.81
C ALA A 585 7.78 -10.51 28.83
N ALA A 586 8.00 -11.82 28.83
CA ALA A 586 7.24 -12.76 28.01
C ALA A 586 5.77 -12.85 28.44
N GLY A 587 5.50 -12.81 29.75
CA GLY A 587 4.14 -12.75 30.29
C GLY A 587 3.40 -11.48 29.89
N LEU A 588 4.06 -10.32 30.01
CA LEU A 588 3.54 -9.03 29.55
C LEU A 588 3.30 -9.03 28.05
N LEU A 589 4.24 -9.56 27.25
CA LEU A 589 4.07 -9.68 25.80
C LEU A 589 2.88 -10.58 25.42
N ALA A 590 2.71 -11.72 26.08
CA ALA A 590 1.58 -12.60 25.83
C ALA A 590 0.25 -11.90 26.20
N LEU A 591 0.22 -11.16 27.32
CA LEU A 591 -0.94 -10.38 27.73
C LEU A 591 -1.23 -9.24 26.75
N ILE A 592 -0.22 -8.46 26.35
CA ILE A 592 -0.33 -7.39 25.36
C ILE A 592 -0.80 -7.96 24.03
N GLY A 593 -0.25 -9.08 23.59
CA GLY A 593 -0.66 -9.76 22.37
C GLY A 593 -2.12 -10.24 22.44
N LEU A 594 -2.56 -10.79 23.57
CA LEU A 594 -3.96 -11.17 23.79
C LEU A 594 -4.87 -9.94 23.76
N ILE A 595 -4.49 -8.86 24.45
CA ILE A 595 -5.23 -7.59 24.45
C ILE A 595 -5.33 -7.06 23.03
N ALA A 596 -4.21 -6.94 22.29
CA ALA A 596 -4.18 -6.46 20.91
C ALA A 596 -5.06 -7.30 19.98
N VAL A 597 -5.08 -8.63 20.14
CA VAL A 597 -5.98 -9.51 19.38
C VAL A 597 -7.45 -9.28 19.76
N MET A 598 -7.76 -9.03 21.04
CA MET A 598 -9.12 -8.81 21.52
C MET A 598 -9.66 -7.40 21.20
N THR A 599 -8.82 -6.37 21.25
CA THR A 599 -9.21 -4.98 21.02
C THR A 599 -9.12 -4.57 19.55
N GLY A 600 -8.36 -5.31 18.74
CA GLY A 600 -8.04 -4.90 17.37
C GLY A 600 -7.10 -3.68 17.28
N ALA A 601 -6.62 -3.15 18.41
CA ALA A 601 -5.76 -1.97 18.51
C ALA A 601 -4.27 -2.27 18.31
#